data_AF-A0A959UF70-F1
#
_entry.id   AF-A0A959UF70-F1
#
_cell.length_a   1.000
_cell.length_b   1.000
_cell.length_c   1.000
_cell.angle_alpha   90.00
_cell.angle_beta   90.00
_cell.angle_gamma   90.00
#
_symmetry.space_group_name_H-M   'P 1'
#
loop_
_entity.id
_entity.type
_entity.pdbx_description
1 polymer ?
#
loop_
_entity_poly.entity_id
_entity_poly.type
_entity_poly.pdbx_seq_one_letter_code
_entity_poly.pdbx_strand_id
1 'polypeptide(L)'
;MKIHNISIIKHLSVLLLLVMVTGGYSQTLVYNSCNDDGKRQYRFSDSFTDYDVQVKGNIVVNDNDTRIVSISPGGYLKISKKTFGNKRSVVIESDSKGELNFEYYEGRTQVAWEPEGKKWLEDVLLDVVRRTGIDAEGRTKRIYNKSGLDGFLEEIDEIYSNSVKGMYFDALLTNFSLNENETISAITAISMEIESNSERGRLFRQYSDQFLTTNPVTVAYFEGISKMSSNSERGSVLRKISKEIDFNDPKVTEAYFGCIDKMDSNSERGSVLRKLISNQDMSDAAYARLLLSVQKFSSNTEMGSVMRSLKKLNLSNQDVSEAWFNAVDKMSSNTESGSTLRFMLNNYDLSKSNMLRFLGSVKKLSSNTEMGSVMRSIKNIDLKDPDLSNAFFMVVKVMSSNTESASVLRYTIKNHTLNESAWQDLLATTKMLSSNTEKGTVLRLAADKMSFSDAVVDSYIIACNQFSSSTEHGMTLSVFVQKDKATKHAIIGALGSARMIISNTEKSRVLTAVASTSFISDKEVREEYMATAHTLTSDSQYRSAVESIENK
;
A
#
# COMPACT_ATOMS: atom_id res chain seq x y z
N MET A 1 66.40 33.02 66.86
CA MET A 1 67.13 31.94 66.18
C MET A 1 66.11 30.85 65.87
N LYS A 2 65.33 30.92 64.76
CA LYS A 2 65.54 30.22 63.45
C LYS A 2 66.31 28.90 63.62
N ILE A 3 65.79 27.75 63.17
CA ILE A 3 65.96 27.15 61.82
C ILE A 3 65.02 25.90 61.78
N HIS A 4 64.00 25.76 60.91
CA HIS A 4 63.95 25.24 59.52
C HIS A 4 64.49 23.81 59.25
N ASN A 5 63.62 22.87 58.83
CA ASN A 5 63.73 22.05 57.57
C ASN A 5 62.58 21.02 57.44
N ILE A 6 61.74 21.07 56.39
CA ILE A 6 61.76 20.28 55.11
C ILE A 6 61.40 18.79 55.36
N SER A 7 60.49 18.06 54.72
CA SER A 7 59.68 18.12 53.48
C SER A 7 58.57 17.05 53.61
N ILE A 8 57.43 17.16 52.90
CA ILE A 8 56.86 16.07 52.08
C ILE A 8 55.73 16.62 51.18
N ILE A 9 55.91 16.32 49.91
CA ILE A 9 55.06 16.51 48.72
C ILE A 9 53.62 16.01 48.94
N LYS A 10 52.60 16.73 48.44
CA LYS A 10 51.36 16.13 47.93
C LYS A 10 50.63 17.06 46.96
N HIS A 11 49.93 16.42 46.03
CA HIS A 11 49.60 16.85 44.68
C HIS A 11 48.61 18.01 44.54
N LEU A 12 48.86 18.73 43.44
CA LEU A 12 47.98 19.62 42.70
C LEU A 12 46.69 18.88 42.27
N SER A 13 45.53 19.48 42.51
CA SER A 13 44.28 19.14 41.81
C SER A 13 43.45 20.42 41.69
N VAL A 14 43.56 21.05 40.52
CA VAL A 14 42.79 22.23 40.11
C VAL A 14 41.36 21.77 39.81
N LEU A 15 40.39 22.22 40.60
CA LEU A 15 38.96 22.00 40.33
C LEU A 15 38.47 23.14 39.43
N LEU A 16 38.28 22.83 38.14
CA LEU A 16 37.67 23.70 37.15
C LEU A 16 36.15 23.72 37.40
N LEU A 17 35.62 24.84 37.90
CA LEU A 17 34.18 25.01 38.13
C LEU A 17 33.49 25.34 36.79
N LEU A 18 32.92 24.32 36.15
CA LEU A 18 32.10 24.45 34.95
C LEU A 18 30.71 24.98 35.36
N VAL A 19 30.43 26.27 35.13
CA VAL A 19 29.08 26.82 35.30
C VAL A 19 28.22 26.34 34.13
N MET A 20 27.48 25.26 34.32
CA MET A 20 26.37 24.91 33.43
C MET A 20 25.19 25.81 33.76
N VAL A 21 24.87 26.74 32.86
CA VAL A 21 23.56 27.40 32.85
C VAL A 21 22.57 26.39 32.29
N THR A 22 21.94 25.61 33.17
CA THR A 22 20.77 24.82 32.80
C THR A 22 19.56 25.77 32.71
N GLY A 23 19.11 26.05 31.49
CA GLY A 23 17.80 26.64 31.27
C GLY A 23 16.74 25.68 31.78
N GLY A 24 16.22 25.92 32.98
CA GLY A 24 15.08 25.20 33.52
C GLY A 24 13.84 25.56 32.73
N TYR A 25 13.36 24.68 31.86
CA TYR A 25 12.01 24.76 31.32
C TYR A 25 11.02 24.64 32.49
N SER A 26 10.35 25.73 32.83
CA SER A 26 9.25 25.71 33.79
C SER A 26 8.14 24.83 33.21
N GLN A 27 7.86 23.69 33.86
CA GLN A 27 6.80 22.79 33.42
C GLN A 27 5.45 23.44 33.75
N THR A 28 4.72 23.89 32.72
CA THR A 28 3.34 24.34 32.90
C THR A 28 2.44 23.10 33.02
N LEU A 29 1.89 22.87 34.21
CA LEU A 29 0.90 21.80 34.41
C LEU A 29 -0.48 22.32 34.03
N VAL A 30 -1.10 21.72 33.01
CA VAL A 30 -2.47 22.02 32.57
C VAL A 30 -3.38 20.86 32.93
N TYR A 31 -4.38 21.10 33.78
CA TYR A 31 -5.40 20.12 34.15
C TYR A 31 -6.79 20.65 33.78
N ASN A 32 -7.56 19.84 33.05
CA ASN A 32 -8.95 20.10 32.71
C ASN A 32 -9.84 18.95 33.22
N SER A 33 -10.86 19.26 34.01
CA SER A 33 -11.87 18.29 34.43
C SER A 33 -13.28 18.86 34.30
N CYS A 34 -14.24 17.98 34.02
CA CYS A 34 -15.65 18.27 34.20
C CYS A 34 -16.10 17.65 35.51
N ASN A 35 -16.66 18.46 36.42
CA ASN A 35 -17.17 17.99 37.70
C ASN A 35 -18.65 17.57 37.57
N ASP A 36 -19.14 16.77 38.52
CA ASP A 36 -20.54 16.26 38.53
C ASP A 36 -21.61 17.37 38.52
N ASP A 37 -21.24 18.60 38.87
CA ASP A 37 -22.11 19.80 38.89
C ASP A 37 -22.14 20.57 37.54
N GLY A 38 -21.48 20.03 36.51
CA GLY A 38 -21.38 20.60 35.17
C GLY A 38 -20.36 21.74 35.04
N LYS A 39 -19.52 21.98 36.06
CA LYS A 39 -18.43 22.96 35.97
C LYS A 39 -17.23 22.37 35.27
N ARG A 40 -16.66 23.12 34.33
CA ARG A 40 -15.32 22.88 33.78
C ARG A 40 -14.29 23.58 34.64
N GLN A 41 -13.27 22.87 35.10
CA GLN A 41 -12.19 23.42 35.90
C GLN A 41 -10.88 23.35 35.13
N TYR A 42 -10.21 24.49 35.00
CA TYR A 42 -8.90 24.65 34.40
C TYR A 42 -7.90 25.03 35.47
N ARG A 43 -6.83 24.24 35.62
CA ARG A 43 -5.71 24.59 36.49
C ARG A 43 -4.45 24.75 35.66
N PHE A 44 -3.75 25.85 35.89
CA PHE A 44 -2.44 26.14 35.31
C PHE A 44 -1.48 26.44 36.45
N SER A 45 -0.28 25.88 36.41
CA SER A 45 0.74 26.18 37.41
C SER A 45 2.07 26.29 36.71
N ASP A 46 2.78 27.39 36.97
CA ASP A 46 4.17 27.61 36.62
C ASP A 46 5.00 27.89 37.89
N SER A 47 6.29 28.20 37.74
CA SER A 47 7.20 28.40 38.87
C SER A 47 6.82 29.55 39.83
N PHE A 48 5.95 30.47 39.41
CA PHE A 48 5.61 31.67 40.17
C PHE A 48 4.11 31.91 40.33
N THR A 49 3.30 31.32 39.45
CA THR A 49 1.87 31.59 39.33
C THR A 49 1.06 30.30 39.23
N ASP A 50 0.03 30.21 40.08
CA ASP A 50 -1.03 29.20 39.97
C ASP A 50 -2.34 29.86 39.56
N TYR A 51 -3.01 29.31 38.56
CA TYR A 51 -4.39 29.61 38.20
C TYR A 51 -5.30 28.42 38.49
N ASP A 52 -6.48 28.72 39.02
CA ASP A 52 -7.63 27.82 39.11
C ASP A 52 -8.85 28.58 38.61
N VAL A 53 -9.35 28.20 37.43
CA VAL A 53 -10.49 28.81 36.78
C VAL A 53 -11.61 27.79 36.68
N GLN A 54 -12.80 28.12 37.18
CA GLN A 54 -13.98 27.28 37.05
C GLN A 54 -15.04 28.01 36.24
N VAL A 55 -15.59 27.32 35.24
CA VAL A 55 -16.50 27.89 34.26
C VAL A 55 -17.74 27.02 34.16
N LYS A 56 -18.91 27.65 34.23
CA LYS A 56 -20.22 27.06 33.91
C LYS A 56 -21.06 28.04 33.12
N GLY A 57 -21.68 27.55 32.07
CA GLY A 57 -22.50 28.39 31.19
C GLY A 57 -21.69 29.10 30.11
N ASN A 58 -22.39 29.89 29.30
CA ASN A 58 -21.78 30.74 28.28
C ASN A 58 -21.38 32.07 28.90
N ILE A 59 -20.15 32.53 28.66
CA ILE A 59 -19.59 33.76 29.22
C ILE A 59 -19.22 34.67 28.06
N VAL A 60 -19.62 35.94 28.15
CA VAL A 60 -19.29 36.99 27.17
C VAL A 60 -18.46 38.05 27.85
N VAL A 61 -17.35 38.45 27.24
CA VAL A 61 -16.51 39.55 27.73
C VAL A 61 -16.70 40.79 26.86
N ASN A 62 -16.38 41.96 27.40
CA ASN A 62 -16.46 43.22 26.65
C ASN A 62 -15.35 43.34 25.60
N ASP A 63 -15.44 44.39 24.78
CA ASP A 63 -14.54 44.57 23.63
C ASP A 63 -13.06 44.71 23.98
N ASN A 64 -12.75 45.14 25.21
CA ASN A 64 -11.39 45.32 25.70
C ASN A 64 -10.92 44.16 26.61
N ASP A 65 -11.75 43.13 26.80
CA ASP A 65 -11.46 41.96 27.66
C ASP A 65 -11.13 42.33 29.10
N THR A 66 -11.77 43.39 29.59
CA THR A 66 -11.61 43.91 30.95
C THR A 66 -12.82 43.62 31.85
N ARG A 67 -13.96 43.24 31.28
CA ARG A 67 -15.21 43.04 32.04
C ARG A 67 -16.05 41.88 31.49
N ILE A 68 -16.68 41.13 32.39
CA ILE A 68 -17.75 40.18 32.03
C ILE A 68 -19.04 40.94 31.70
N VAL A 69 -19.57 40.75 30.50
CA VAL A 69 -20.82 41.36 30.03
C VAL A 69 -22.02 40.51 30.45
N SER A 70 -21.93 39.19 30.28
CA SER A 70 -23.00 38.27 30.63
C SER A 70 -22.45 36.89 30.92
N ILE A 71 -23.17 36.18 31.79
CA ILE A 71 -23.04 34.74 31.98
C ILE A 71 -24.45 34.17 31.80
N SER A 72 -24.61 33.03 31.13
CA SER A 72 -25.93 32.40 30.96
C SER A 72 -26.59 32.12 32.33
N PRO A 73 -27.93 32.18 32.46
CA PRO A 73 -28.63 31.99 33.73
C PRO A 73 -28.19 30.72 34.48
N GLY A 74 -27.94 30.84 35.79
CA GLY A 74 -27.39 29.75 36.62
C GLY A 74 -25.93 29.38 36.31
N GLY A 75 -25.24 30.20 35.52
CA GLY A 75 -23.83 30.06 35.21
C GLY A 75 -22.92 30.63 36.30
N TYR A 76 -21.63 30.36 36.14
CA TYR A 76 -20.63 30.55 37.19
C TYR A 76 -19.25 30.80 36.57
N LEU A 77 -18.54 31.79 37.08
CA LEU A 77 -17.13 31.99 36.81
C LEU A 77 -16.38 32.18 38.13
N LYS A 78 -15.39 31.34 38.39
CA LYS A 78 -14.40 31.59 39.43
C LYS A 78 -13.05 31.72 38.79
N ILE A 79 -12.34 32.79 39.12
CA ILE A 79 -10.94 32.99 38.76
C ILE A 79 -10.17 33.07 40.07
N SER A 80 -9.20 32.19 40.24
CA SER A 80 -8.29 32.20 41.39
C SER A 80 -6.87 32.23 40.87
N LYS A 81 -6.10 33.26 41.23
CA LYS A 81 -4.67 33.37 40.91
C LYS A 81 -3.87 33.43 42.20
N LYS A 82 -2.80 32.66 42.28
CA LYS A 82 -1.81 32.72 43.35
C LYS A 82 -0.47 33.10 42.75
N THR A 83 0.14 34.19 43.22
CA THR A 83 1.45 34.65 42.75
C THR A 83 2.33 34.93 43.97
N PHE A 84 3.51 34.31 44.05
CA PHE A 84 4.44 34.44 45.19
C PHE A 84 3.77 34.26 46.57
N GLY A 85 2.83 33.30 46.68
CA GLY A 85 2.11 33.01 47.92
C GLY A 85 0.85 33.87 48.16
N ASN A 86 0.69 34.99 47.46
CA ASN A 86 -0.49 35.84 47.55
C ASN A 86 -1.59 35.32 46.64
N LYS A 87 -2.73 34.93 47.23
CA LYS A 87 -3.89 34.41 46.50
C LYS A 87 -4.96 35.49 46.39
N ARG A 88 -5.47 35.71 45.19
CA ARG A 88 -6.66 36.52 44.92
C ARG A 88 -7.67 35.70 44.14
N SER A 89 -8.95 35.94 44.38
CA SER A 89 -9.99 35.31 43.57
C SER A 89 -11.23 36.16 43.42
N VAL A 90 -11.86 36.04 42.25
CA VAL A 90 -13.18 36.57 41.96
C VAL A 90 -14.12 35.39 41.70
N VAL A 91 -15.33 35.48 42.26
CA VAL A 91 -16.45 34.59 41.98
C VAL A 91 -17.57 35.44 41.39
N ILE A 92 -18.10 35.00 40.25
CA ILE A 92 -19.19 35.65 39.54
C ILE A 92 -20.28 34.62 39.32
N GLU A 93 -21.46 34.89 39.86
CA GLU A 93 -22.61 34.01 39.72
C GLU A 93 -23.69 34.72 38.91
N SER A 94 -24.33 33.99 38.01
CA SER A 94 -25.49 34.47 37.26
C SER A 94 -26.75 33.90 37.88
N ASP A 95 -27.67 34.77 38.31
CA ASP A 95 -28.94 34.33 38.86
C ASP A 95 -29.87 33.72 37.78
N SER A 96 -31.10 33.37 38.16
CA SER A 96 -32.07 32.79 37.22
C SER A 96 -32.56 33.77 36.13
N LYS A 97 -32.29 35.07 36.28
CA LYS A 97 -32.62 36.13 35.33
C LYS A 97 -31.43 36.55 34.46
N GLY A 98 -30.22 36.09 34.78
CA GLY A 98 -29.00 36.47 34.08
C GLY A 98 -28.21 37.59 34.77
N GLU A 99 -28.69 38.11 35.90
CA GLU A 99 -28.02 39.18 36.64
C GLU A 99 -26.76 38.66 37.33
N LEU A 100 -25.69 39.47 37.30
CA LEU A 100 -24.36 39.06 37.76
C LEU A 100 -24.11 39.56 39.19
N ASN A 101 -23.79 38.63 40.09
CA ASN A 101 -23.29 38.93 41.43
C ASN A 101 -21.78 38.69 41.50
N PHE A 102 -21.04 39.61 42.14
CA PHE A 102 -19.57 39.58 42.19
C PHE A 102 -19.06 39.51 43.62
N GLU A 103 -18.17 38.55 43.88
CA GLU A 103 -17.47 38.43 45.15
C GLU A 103 -15.96 38.42 44.92
N TYR A 104 -15.23 39.27 45.64
CA TYR A 104 -13.78 39.36 45.56
C TYR A 104 -13.13 38.97 46.89
N TYR A 105 -12.02 38.22 46.80
CA TYR A 105 -11.29 37.70 47.95
C TYR A 105 -9.79 37.95 47.82
N GLU A 106 -9.18 38.39 48.92
CA GLU A 106 -7.74 38.39 49.13
C GLU A 106 -7.40 37.35 50.21
N GLY A 107 -6.72 36.28 49.81
CA GLY A 107 -6.49 35.11 50.65
C GLY A 107 -7.78 34.39 51.00
N ARG A 108 -8.22 34.53 52.26
CA ARG A 108 -9.49 33.98 52.79
C ARG A 108 -10.50 35.08 53.14
N THR A 109 -10.13 36.34 52.96
CA THR A 109 -10.93 37.49 53.38
C THR A 109 -11.69 38.03 52.19
N GLN A 110 -13.00 38.18 52.31
CA GLN A 110 -13.81 38.88 51.32
C GLN A 110 -13.52 40.37 51.41
N VAL A 111 -13.25 41.00 50.27
CA VAL A 111 -12.98 42.43 50.13
C VAL A 111 -14.05 43.03 49.24
N ALA A 112 -14.27 44.35 49.33
CA ALA A 112 -15.22 45.05 48.47
C ALA A 112 -14.91 44.79 46.98
N TRP A 113 -15.96 44.60 46.18
CA TRP A 113 -15.83 44.38 44.74
C TRP A 113 -15.23 45.61 44.03
N GLU A 114 -15.69 46.81 44.38
CA GLU A 114 -15.15 48.06 43.84
C GLU A 114 -14.40 48.87 44.92
N PRO A 115 -13.24 49.48 44.57
CA PRO A 115 -12.59 49.43 43.26
C PRO A 115 -11.64 48.21 43.03
N GLU A 116 -11.20 47.53 44.08
CA GLU A 116 -10.06 46.59 44.02
C GLU A 116 -10.36 45.33 43.21
N GLY A 117 -11.49 44.67 43.46
CA GLY A 117 -11.88 43.42 42.79
C GLY A 117 -12.11 43.61 41.29
N LYS A 118 -12.76 44.72 40.93
CA LYS A 118 -12.96 45.13 39.55
C LYS A 118 -11.64 45.33 38.83
N LYS A 119 -10.74 46.16 39.37
CA LYS A 119 -9.42 46.39 38.77
C LYS A 119 -8.62 45.09 38.62
N TRP A 120 -8.67 44.22 39.63
CA TRP A 120 -7.98 42.94 39.56
C TRP A 120 -8.55 42.02 38.48
N LEU A 121 -9.88 42.00 38.29
CA LEU A 121 -10.49 41.28 37.17
C LEU A 121 -10.01 41.85 35.82
N GLU A 122 -9.99 43.18 35.67
CA GLU A 122 -9.50 43.85 34.46
C GLU A 122 -8.05 43.41 34.13
N ASP A 123 -7.20 43.26 35.15
CA ASP A 123 -5.79 42.87 35.00
C ASP A 123 -5.59 41.40 34.59
N VAL A 124 -6.50 40.49 34.94
CA VAL A 124 -6.30 39.04 34.73
C VAL A 124 -7.20 38.44 33.65
N LEU A 125 -8.26 39.14 33.22
CA LEU A 125 -9.30 38.54 32.39
C LEU A 125 -8.78 38.12 31.01
N LEU A 126 -7.93 38.91 30.36
CA LEU A 126 -7.33 38.53 29.08
C LEU A 126 -6.53 37.22 29.15
N ASP A 127 -5.73 37.04 30.20
CA ASP A 127 -4.96 35.81 30.42
C ASP A 127 -5.89 34.61 30.67
N VAL A 128 -6.99 34.82 31.41
CA VAL A 128 -8.02 33.80 31.61
C VAL A 128 -8.70 33.41 30.30
N VAL A 129 -9.05 34.39 29.45
CA VAL A 129 -9.63 34.17 28.13
C VAL A 129 -8.71 33.30 27.28
N ARG A 130 -7.43 33.67 27.14
CA ARG A 130 -6.44 32.92 26.34
C ARG A 130 -6.14 31.52 26.88
N ARG A 131 -6.26 31.31 28.21
CA ARG A 131 -6.01 30.01 28.83
C ARG A 131 -7.18 29.05 28.75
N THR A 132 -8.41 29.57 28.83
CA THR A 132 -9.62 28.74 28.99
C THR A 132 -10.52 28.71 27.76
N GLY A 133 -10.35 29.66 26.83
CA GLY A 133 -11.20 29.82 25.67
C GLY A 133 -12.59 30.38 26.00
N ILE A 134 -12.80 30.96 27.18
CA ILE A 134 -14.06 31.67 27.46
C ILE A 134 -14.24 32.81 26.44
N ASP A 135 -15.44 32.94 25.90
CA ASP A 135 -15.76 33.89 24.82
C ASP A 135 -14.81 33.80 23.59
N ALA A 136 -14.17 32.65 23.31
CA ALA A 136 -13.28 32.50 22.14
C ALA A 136 -13.98 32.89 20.84
N GLU A 137 -15.26 32.54 20.69
CA GLU A 137 -16.06 32.91 19.51
C GLU A 137 -16.31 34.42 19.41
N GLY A 138 -16.78 35.06 20.50
CA GLY A 138 -17.03 36.50 20.52
C GLY A 138 -15.74 37.28 20.29
N ARG A 139 -14.64 36.88 20.96
CA ARG A 139 -13.33 37.48 20.80
C ARG A 139 -12.79 37.33 19.38
N THR A 140 -12.91 36.16 18.77
CA THR A 140 -12.52 35.94 17.36
C THR A 140 -13.28 36.90 16.44
N LYS A 141 -14.60 37.05 16.63
CA LYS A 141 -15.42 37.99 15.84
C LYS A 141 -14.94 39.43 15.99
N ARG A 142 -14.66 39.87 17.23
CA ARG A 142 -14.18 41.24 17.50
C ARG A 142 -12.83 41.50 16.83
N ILE A 143 -11.88 40.57 16.97
CA ILE A 143 -10.53 40.71 16.41
C ILE A 143 -10.59 40.73 14.88
N TYR A 144 -11.27 39.75 14.27
CA TYR A 144 -11.33 39.66 12.81
C TYR A 144 -12.06 40.85 12.18
N ASN A 145 -13.17 41.32 12.77
CA ASN A 145 -13.88 42.50 12.27
C ASN A 145 -13.05 43.80 12.38
N LYS A 146 -12.13 43.87 13.35
CA LYS A 146 -11.31 45.06 13.59
C LYS A 146 -10.03 45.07 12.75
N SER A 147 -9.36 43.92 12.64
CA SER A 147 -8.00 43.83 12.11
C SER A 147 -7.81 42.72 11.07
N GLY A 148 -8.89 42.07 10.62
CA GLY A 148 -8.83 40.99 9.64
C GLY A 148 -8.07 39.76 10.13
N LEU A 149 -7.57 38.96 9.19
CA LEU A 149 -6.84 37.74 9.50
C LEU A 149 -5.52 38.00 10.23
N ASP A 150 -4.80 39.09 9.90
CA ASP A 150 -3.50 39.39 10.52
C ASP A 150 -3.65 39.57 12.05
N GLY A 151 -4.64 40.35 12.49
CA GLY A 151 -4.92 40.50 13.92
C GLY A 151 -5.41 39.21 14.58
N PHE A 152 -6.09 38.33 13.83
CA PHE A 152 -6.44 37.00 14.33
C PHE A 152 -5.19 36.14 14.56
N LEU A 153 -4.24 36.14 13.62
CA LEU A 153 -3.01 35.36 13.73
C LEU A 153 -2.11 35.88 14.87
N GLU A 154 -2.01 37.20 15.04
CA GLU A 154 -1.33 37.79 16.21
C GLU A 154 -1.91 37.31 17.54
N GLU A 155 -3.24 37.15 17.63
CA GLU A 155 -3.87 36.59 18.83
C GLU A 155 -3.60 35.08 18.98
N ILE A 156 -3.52 34.32 17.89
CA ILE A 156 -3.18 32.89 17.95
C ILE A 156 -1.78 32.68 18.52
N ASP A 157 -0.80 33.52 18.17
CA ASP A 157 0.57 33.45 18.67
C ASP A 157 0.64 33.62 20.20
N GLU A 158 -0.31 34.35 20.76
CA GLU A 158 -0.41 34.65 22.19
C GLU A 158 -1.14 33.56 22.99
N ILE A 159 -1.79 32.60 22.33
CA ILE A 159 -2.53 31.51 22.98
C ILE A 159 -1.65 30.29 23.11
N TYR A 160 -1.38 29.84 24.34
CA TYR A 160 -0.53 28.66 24.56
C TYR A 160 -1.24 27.32 24.30
N SER A 161 -2.53 27.22 24.67
CA SER A 161 -3.24 25.94 24.63
C SER A 161 -3.66 25.57 23.20
N ASN A 162 -3.19 24.41 22.72
CA ASN A 162 -3.62 23.82 21.45
C ASN A 162 -5.15 23.75 21.32
N SER A 163 -5.85 23.34 22.38
CA SER A 163 -7.32 23.24 22.34
C SER A 163 -8.00 24.60 22.24
N VAL A 164 -7.43 25.63 22.86
CA VAL A 164 -7.96 27.00 22.77
C VAL A 164 -7.66 27.59 21.40
N LYS A 165 -6.44 27.41 20.84
CA LYS A 165 -6.18 27.75 19.43
C LYS A 165 -7.23 27.09 18.52
N GLY A 166 -7.54 25.82 18.76
CA GLY A 166 -8.61 25.09 18.07
C GLY A 166 -9.98 25.76 18.15
N MET A 167 -10.39 26.25 19.33
CA MET A 167 -11.66 26.99 19.49
C MET A 167 -11.68 28.30 18.69
N TYR A 168 -10.56 29.01 18.61
CA TYR A 168 -10.45 30.25 17.83
C TYR A 168 -10.50 29.96 16.33
N PHE A 169 -9.80 28.92 15.85
CA PHE A 169 -9.91 28.50 14.44
C PHE A 169 -11.32 28.00 14.11
N ASP A 170 -11.99 27.29 15.03
CA ASP A 170 -13.41 26.93 14.84
C ASP A 170 -14.28 28.17 14.65
N ALA A 171 -14.11 29.17 15.52
CA ALA A 171 -14.85 30.41 15.44
C ALA A 171 -14.59 31.15 14.12
N LEU A 172 -13.33 31.20 13.67
CA LEU A 172 -12.95 31.82 12.41
C LEU A 172 -13.65 31.13 11.22
N LEU A 173 -13.44 29.81 11.09
CA LEU A 173 -13.92 29.02 9.93
C LEU A 173 -15.44 28.80 9.93
N THR A 174 -16.09 28.94 11.08
CA THR A 174 -17.56 28.86 11.19
C THR A 174 -18.23 30.18 10.84
N ASN A 175 -17.66 31.32 11.26
CA ASN A 175 -18.35 32.60 11.20
C ASN A 175 -17.93 33.49 10.03
N PHE A 176 -16.81 33.18 9.36
CA PHE A 176 -16.28 34.01 8.29
C PHE A 176 -16.07 33.21 7.01
N SER A 177 -16.39 33.83 5.87
CA SER A 177 -16.05 33.31 4.55
C SER A 177 -14.70 33.88 4.13
N LEU A 178 -13.63 33.14 4.41
CA LEU A 178 -12.27 33.55 4.07
C LEU A 178 -12.07 33.54 2.54
N ASN A 179 -11.28 34.49 2.03
CA ASN A 179 -10.82 34.44 0.65
C ASN A 179 -9.71 33.37 0.46
N GLU A 180 -9.25 33.16 -0.78
CA GLU A 180 -8.24 32.14 -1.10
C GLU A 180 -6.95 32.29 -0.27
N ASN A 181 -6.37 33.50 -0.24
CA ASN A 181 -5.13 33.77 0.49
C ASN A 181 -5.33 33.62 2.01
N GLU A 182 -6.46 34.11 2.52
CA GLU A 182 -6.79 33.97 3.94
C GLU A 182 -6.96 32.50 4.34
N THR A 183 -7.59 31.69 3.49
CA THR A 183 -7.77 30.25 3.73
C THR A 183 -6.43 29.54 3.75
N ILE A 184 -5.52 29.86 2.82
CA ILE A 184 -4.16 29.30 2.78
C ILE A 184 -3.38 29.70 4.05
N SER A 185 -3.47 30.96 4.47
CA SER A 185 -2.84 31.45 5.71
C SER A 185 -3.41 30.75 6.95
N ALA A 186 -4.73 30.57 7.03
CA ALA A 186 -5.37 29.85 8.12
C ALA A 186 -4.92 28.37 8.19
N ILE A 187 -4.87 27.66 7.07
CA ILE A 187 -4.35 26.28 6.98
C ILE A 187 -2.89 26.22 7.44
N THR A 188 -2.09 27.20 7.01
CA THR A 188 -0.67 27.30 7.36
C THR A 188 -0.50 27.51 8.87
N ALA A 189 -1.27 28.42 9.45
CA ALA A 189 -1.28 28.70 10.88
C ALA A 189 -1.74 27.47 11.69
N ILE A 190 -2.83 26.79 11.30
CA ILE A 190 -3.23 25.50 11.93
C ILE A 190 -2.06 24.50 11.91
N SER A 191 -1.26 24.51 10.86
CA SER A 191 -0.15 23.56 10.68
C SER A 191 1.12 23.90 11.46
N MET A 192 1.33 25.17 11.81
CA MET A 192 2.52 25.69 12.48
C MET A 192 2.28 25.96 13.96
N GLU A 193 1.10 26.50 14.29
CA GLU A 193 0.77 27.00 15.62
C GLU A 193 0.15 25.96 16.53
N ILE A 194 -0.44 24.90 15.97
CA ILE A 194 -1.02 23.80 16.75
C ILE A 194 -0.06 22.61 16.70
N GLU A 195 0.50 22.22 17.84
CA GLU A 195 1.38 21.06 17.96
C GLU A 195 0.58 19.74 18.03
N SER A 196 -0.63 19.77 18.60
CA SER A 196 -1.46 18.58 18.78
C SER A 196 -1.97 18.03 17.44
N ASN A 197 -1.51 16.84 17.05
CA ASN A 197 -2.00 16.14 15.87
C ASN A 197 -3.50 15.84 15.93
N SER A 198 -4.04 15.55 17.11
CA SER A 198 -5.47 15.29 17.28
C SER A 198 -6.30 16.54 17.07
N GLU A 199 -5.81 17.71 17.50
CA GLU A 199 -6.48 18.99 17.30
C GLU A 199 -6.42 19.44 15.83
N ARG A 200 -5.24 19.35 15.21
CA ARG A 200 -5.08 19.57 13.76
C ARG A 200 -5.98 18.66 12.95
N GLY A 201 -5.97 17.37 13.28
CA GLY A 201 -6.78 16.36 12.63
C GLY A 201 -8.27 16.65 12.76
N ARG A 202 -8.73 17.14 13.93
CA ARG A 202 -10.12 17.56 14.14
C ARG A 202 -10.50 18.71 13.21
N LEU A 203 -9.74 19.80 13.21
CA LEU A 203 -10.00 20.97 12.36
C LEU A 203 -9.98 20.60 10.88
N PHE A 204 -8.96 19.87 10.42
CA PHE A 204 -8.85 19.43 9.03
C PHE A 204 -10.00 18.51 8.60
N ARG A 205 -10.47 17.60 9.46
CA ARG A 205 -11.67 16.81 9.16
C ARG A 205 -12.93 17.66 9.09
N GLN A 206 -13.12 18.55 10.07
CA GLN A 206 -14.35 19.33 10.24
C GLN A 206 -14.57 20.34 9.12
N TYR A 207 -13.51 21.01 8.66
CA TYR A 207 -13.58 22.06 7.64
C TYR A 207 -13.04 21.63 6.27
N SER A 208 -12.88 20.33 6.03
CA SER A 208 -12.32 19.78 4.78
C SER A 208 -13.00 20.33 3.53
N ASP A 209 -14.32 20.54 3.53
CA ASP A 209 -15.06 21.07 2.38
C ASP A 209 -14.67 22.51 2.01
N GLN A 210 -14.28 23.33 3.00
CA GLN A 210 -13.78 24.70 2.80
C GLN A 210 -12.33 24.69 2.26
N PHE A 211 -11.57 23.67 2.62
CA PHE A 211 -10.17 23.49 2.20
C PHE A 211 -10.03 22.78 0.85
N LEU A 212 -11.14 22.35 0.25
CA LEU A 212 -11.21 21.70 -1.06
C LEU A 212 -12.02 22.56 -2.05
N THR A 213 -11.76 23.87 -2.08
CA THR A 213 -12.52 24.85 -2.87
C THR A 213 -11.83 25.25 -4.17
N THR A 214 -10.51 25.47 -4.12
CA THR A 214 -9.66 25.74 -5.29
C THR A 214 -8.39 24.89 -5.23
N ASN A 215 -7.69 24.73 -6.35
CA ASN A 215 -6.47 23.93 -6.39
C ASN A 215 -5.35 24.49 -5.48
N PRO A 216 -5.09 25.82 -5.42
CA PRO A 216 -4.14 26.39 -4.45
C PRO A 216 -4.47 26.09 -2.99
N VAL A 217 -5.74 26.23 -2.59
CA VAL A 217 -6.20 25.92 -1.21
C VAL A 217 -6.06 24.43 -0.92
N THR A 218 -6.43 23.58 -1.88
CA THR A 218 -6.34 22.12 -1.78
C THR A 218 -4.89 21.66 -1.62
N VAL A 219 -3.94 22.28 -2.34
CA VAL A 219 -2.51 22.01 -2.19
C VAL A 219 -2.05 22.40 -0.79
N ALA A 220 -2.37 23.61 -0.33
CA ALA A 220 -2.02 24.05 1.03
C ALA A 220 -2.60 23.14 2.11
N TYR A 221 -3.82 22.65 1.91
CA TYR A 221 -4.48 21.71 2.80
C TYR A 221 -3.70 20.39 2.93
N PHE A 222 -3.34 19.77 1.81
CA PHE A 222 -2.55 18.54 1.84
C PHE A 222 -1.13 18.79 2.36
N GLU A 223 -0.49 19.90 2.03
CA GLU A 223 0.81 20.26 2.63
C GLU A 223 0.72 20.38 4.17
N GLY A 224 -0.36 21.00 4.67
CA GLY A 224 -0.68 21.10 6.08
C GLY A 224 -0.90 19.74 6.74
N ILE A 225 -1.65 18.84 6.11
CA ILE A 225 -1.84 17.45 6.55
C ILE A 225 -0.49 16.70 6.58
N SER A 226 0.37 16.93 5.58
CA SER A 226 1.66 16.25 5.45
C SER A 226 2.63 16.56 6.60
N LYS A 227 2.42 17.68 7.30
CA LYS A 227 3.20 18.11 8.48
C LYS A 227 2.75 17.42 9.78
N MET A 228 1.62 16.71 9.79
CA MET A 228 1.18 15.95 10.97
C MET A 228 2.06 14.72 11.18
N SER A 229 2.63 14.49 12.36
CA SER A 229 3.51 13.33 12.61
C SER A 229 2.76 12.03 12.89
N SER A 230 1.50 12.09 13.33
CA SER A 230 0.69 10.90 13.61
C SER A 230 0.14 10.29 12.31
N ASN A 231 0.58 9.06 12.00
CA ASN A 231 0.07 8.28 10.86
C ASN A 231 -1.44 8.04 10.94
N SER A 232 -1.97 7.74 12.13
CA SER A 232 -3.39 7.46 12.33
C SER A 232 -4.25 8.71 12.15
N GLU A 233 -3.82 9.86 12.66
CA GLU A 233 -4.54 11.13 12.47
C GLU A 233 -4.48 11.57 11.01
N ARG A 234 -3.30 11.52 10.39
CA ARG A 234 -3.13 11.84 8.97
C ARG A 234 -4.00 10.94 8.08
N GLY A 235 -4.00 9.63 8.35
CA GLY A 235 -4.86 8.67 7.65
C GLY A 235 -6.35 8.92 7.88
N SER A 236 -6.74 9.28 9.11
CA SER A 236 -8.11 9.63 9.47
C SER A 236 -8.62 10.86 8.72
N VAL A 237 -7.80 11.91 8.60
CA VAL A 237 -8.14 13.10 7.79
C VAL A 237 -8.38 12.71 6.32
N LEU A 238 -7.41 12.03 5.69
CA LEU A 238 -7.50 11.67 4.27
C LEU A 238 -8.69 10.74 3.95
N ARG A 239 -9.01 9.79 4.85
CA ARG A 239 -10.16 8.89 4.68
C ARG A 239 -11.52 9.55 4.88
N LYS A 240 -11.56 10.69 5.57
CA LYS A 240 -12.80 11.43 5.87
C LYS A 240 -13.22 12.34 4.72
N ILE A 241 -12.31 12.64 3.78
CA ILE A 241 -12.62 13.45 2.60
C ILE A 241 -13.71 12.77 1.77
N SER A 242 -14.82 13.49 1.61
CA SER A 242 -15.97 13.08 0.79
C SER A 242 -16.14 13.92 -0.47
N LYS A 243 -15.68 15.16 -0.45
CA LYS A 243 -15.71 16.06 -1.60
C LYS A 243 -14.77 15.56 -2.70
N GLU A 244 -15.12 15.84 -3.94
CA GLU A 244 -14.32 15.50 -5.11
C GLU A 244 -13.01 16.31 -5.11
N ILE A 245 -11.90 15.62 -5.39
CA ILE A 245 -10.56 16.19 -5.52
C ILE A 245 -10.22 16.25 -7.03
N ASP A 246 -9.72 17.39 -7.50
CA ASP A 246 -9.26 17.54 -8.89
C ASP A 246 -7.91 16.85 -9.13
N PHE A 247 -7.95 15.53 -9.36
CA PHE A 247 -6.79 14.73 -9.73
C PHE A 247 -6.32 14.94 -11.18
N ASN A 248 -6.84 15.93 -11.91
CA ASN A 248 -6.25 16.38 -13.17
C ASN A 248 -5.15 17.43 -12.95
N ASP A 249 -5.17 18.13 -11.82
CA ASP A 249 -4.11 19.04 -11.44
C ASP A 249 -2.90 18.28 -10.87
N PRO A 250 -1.71 18.38 -11.50
CA PRO A 250 -0.52 17.66 -11.05
C PRO A 250 -0.04 18.07 -9.65
N LYS A 251 -0.25 19.33 -9.24
CA LYS A 251 0.17 19.82 -7.92
C LYS A 251 -0.75 19.28 -6.84
N VAL A 252 -2.06 19.27 -7.08
CA VAL A 252 -3.05 18.64 -6.17
C VAL A 252 -2.74 17.16 -6.00
N THR A 253 -2.51 16.48 -7.12
CA THR A 253 -2.14 15.06 -7.15
C THR A 253 -0.88 14.80 -6.32
N GLU A 254 0.21 15.52 -6.57
CA GLU A 254 1.46 15.33 -5.82
C GLU A 254 1.29 15.65 -4.33
N ALA A 255 0.57 16.71 -3.97
CA ALA A 255 0.37 17.08 -2.57
C ALA A 255 -0.40 15.99 -1.80
N TYR A 256 -1.45 15.42 -2.40
CA TYR A 256 -2.20 14.30 -1.81
C TYR A 256 -1.32 13.08 -1.58
N PHE A 257 -0.63 12.60 -2.62
CA PHE A 257 0.21 11.40 -2.51
C PHE A 257 1.48 11.64 -1.65
N GLY A 258 1.96 12.88 -1.57
CA GLY A 258 3.01 13.30 -0.64
C GLY A 258 2.63 13.09 0.83
N CYS A 259 1.34 13.23 1.18
CA CYS A 259 0.85 12.91 2.52
C CYS A 259 1.01 11.42 2.86
N ILE A 260 0.69 10.55 1.89
CA ILE A 260 0.75 9.09 2.01
C ILE A 260 2.20 8.61 2.04
N ASP A 261 3.08 9.23 1.25
CA ASP A 261 4.48 8.82 1.16
C ASP A 261 5.29 9.13 2.41
N LYS A 262 4.89 10.15 3.17
CA LYS A 262 5.48 10.46 4.47
C LYS A 262 4.94 9.60 5.61
N MET A 263 4.05 8.63 5.35
CA MET A 263 3.53 7.75 6.40
C MET A 263 4.41 6.52 6.54
N ASP A 264 4.70 6.12 7.77
CA ASP A 264 5.49 4.91 8.04
C ASP A 264 4.61 3.65 8.08
N SER A 265 3.34 3.79 8.50
CA SER A 265 2.42 2.67 8.65
C SER A 265 1.86 2.22 7.30
N ASN A 266 2.30 1.05 6.80
CA ASN A 266 1.77 0.46 5.57
C ASN A 266 0.25 0.18 5.64
N SER A 267 -0.28 -0.18 6.81
CA SER A 267 -1.72 -0.43 6.97
C SER A 267 -2.53 0.86 6.85
N GLU A 268 -2.04 1.97 7.41
CA GLU A 268 -2.67 3.29 7.22
C GLU A 268 -2.59 3.74 5.77
N ARG A 269 -1.41 3.62 5.13
CA ARG A 269 -1.24 3.95 3.71
C ARG A 269 -2.20 3.14 2.83
N GLY A 270 -2.26 1.82 3.05
CA GLY A 270 -3.14 0.92 2.32
C GLY A 270 -4.62 1.26 2.53
N SER A 271 -5.01 1.60 3.76
CA SER A 271 -6.37 2.02 4.11
C SER A 271 -6.77 3.32 3.41
N VAL A 272 -5.87 4.32 3.39
CA VAL A 272 -6.09 5.58 2.66
C VAL A 272 -6.22 5.32 1.15
N LEU A 273 -5.29 4.58 0.55
CA LEU A 273 -5.32 4.32 -0.89
C LEU A 273 -6.56 3.53 -1.32
N ARG A 274 -6.97 2.50 -0.56
CA ARG A 274 -8.20 1.76 -0.86
C ARG A 274 -9.44 2.65 -0.74
N LYS A 275 -9.47 3.55 0.25
CA LYS A 275 -10.57 4.52 0.43
C LYS A 275 -10.61 5.53 -0.71
N LEU A 276 -9.44 6.01 -1.18
CA LEU A 276 -9.32 6.86 -2.35
C LEU A 276 -9.91 6.16 -3.59
N ILE A 277 -9.45 4.93 -3.88
CA ILE A 277 -9.89 4.14 -5.04
C ILE A 277 -11.41 3.90 -5.04
N SER A 278 -12.03 3.77 -3.87
CA SER A 278 -13.47 3.52 -3.78
C SER A 278 -14.33 4.77 -3.92
N ASN A 279 -13.77 5.97 -3.69
CA ASN A 279 -14.54 7.19 -3.47
C ASN A 279 -14.20 8.35 -4.41
N GLN A 280 -13.13 8.25 -5.20
CA GLN A 280 -12.67 9.33 -6.06
C GLN A 280 -12.40 8.80 -7.46
N ASP A 281 -12.77 9.59 -8.47
CA ASP A 281 -12.29 9.39 -9.83
C ASP A 281 -10.89 10.02 -9.96
N MET A 282 -10.02 9.37 -10.73
CA MET A 282 -8.63 9.77 -10.88
C MET A 282 -8.25 9.77 -12.37
N SER A 283 -7.42 10.73 -12.76
CA SER A 283 -6.76 10.73 -14.07
C SER A 283 -5.76 9.57 -14.17
N ASP A 284 -5.37 9.21 -15.40
CA ASP A 284 -4.31 8.20 -15.61
C ASP A 284 -3.00 8.59 -14.91
N ALA A 285 -2.64 9.88 -14.92
CA ALA A 285 -1.46 10.39 -14.22
C ALA A 285 -1.56 10.18 -12.70
N ALA A 286 -2.74 10.40 -12.11
CA ALA A 286 -2.98 10.14 -10.70
C ALA A 286 -2.95 8.64 -10.36
N TYR A 287 -3.45 7.76 -11.23
CA TYR A 287 -3.29 6.30 -11.06
C TYR A 287 -1.82 5.87 -11.13
N ALA A 288 -1.04 6.42 -12.07
CA ALA A 288 0.40 6.16 -12.13
C ALA A 288 1.09 6.65 -10.84
N ARG A 289 0.73 7.83 -10.32
CA ARG A 289 1.27 8.37 -9.07
C ARG A 289 0.87 7.56 -7.84
N LEU A 290 -0.34 7.02 -7.80
CA LEU A 290 -0.81 6.07 -6.79
C LEU A 290 0.07 4.82 -6.77
N LEU A 291 0.35 4.25 -7.94
CA LEU A 291 1.17 3.05 -8.08
C LEU A 291 2.63 3.29 -7.65
N LEU A 292 3.16 4.49 -7.86
CA LEU A 292 4.44 4.90 -7.27
C LEU A 292 4.42 4.94 -5.74
N SER A 293 3.30 5.38 -5.13
CA SER A 293 3.12 5.28 -3.68
C SER A 293 3.04 3.84 -3.19
N VAL A 294 2.40 2.93 -3.95
CA VAL A 294 2.38 1.48 -3.63
C VAL A 294 3.77 0.88 -3.66
N GLN A 295 4.62 1.25 -4.63
CA GLN A 295 6.02 0.79 -4.71
C GLN A 295 6.87 1.15 -3.49
N LYS A 296 6.47 2.18 -2.74
CA LYS A 296 7.14 2.63 -1.51
C LYS A 296 6.70 1.86 -0.27
N PHE A 297 5.80 0.88 -0.37
CA PHE A 297 5.38 0.06 0.77
C PHE A 297 6.46 -0.99 1.07
N SER A 298 6.61 -1.35 2.34
CA SER A 298 7.44 -2.48 2.76
C SER A 298 6.64 -3.77 3.03
N SER A 299 5.30 -3.67 3.12
CA SER A 299 4.41 -4.81 3.30
C SER A 299 3.83 -5.29 1.96
N ASN A 300 4.28 -6.46 1.50
CA ASN A 300 3.76 -7.10 0.28
C ASN A 300 2.24 -7.36 0.35
N THR A 301 1.71 -7.68 1.53
CA THR A 301 0.27 -7.93 1.71
C THR A 301 -0.54 -6.65 1.55
N GLU A 302 -0.04 -5.51 2.06
CA GLU A 302 -0.71 -4.23 1.85
C GLU A 302 -0.58 -3.76 0.39
N MET A 303 0.59 -3.97 -0.24
CA MET A 303 0.75 -3.72 -1.68
C MET A 303 -0.28 -4.53 -2.49
N GLY A 304 -0.34 -5.84 -2.26
CA GLY A 304 -1.28 -6.73 -2.94
C GLY A 304 -2.73 -6.34 -2.70
N SER A 305 -3.08 -5.95 -1.48
CA SER A 305 -4.43 -5.50 -1.11
C SER A 305 -4.84 -4.23 -1.87
N VAL A 306 -3.97 -3.22 -1.96
CA VAL A 306 -4.24 -2.01 -2.76
C VAL A 306 -4.32 -2.36 -4.24
N MET A 307 -3.36 -3.11 -4.78
CA MET A 307 -3.32 -3.47 -6.20
C MET A 307 -4.56 -4.24 -6.65
N ARG A 308 -5.07 -5.16 -5.81
CA ARG A 308 -6.30 -5.93 -6.08
C ARG A 308 -7.60 -5.13 -5.85
N SER A 309 -7.51 -3.88 -5.39
CA SER A 309 -8.68 -2.97 -5.33
C SER A 309 -8.83 -2.13 -6.60
N LEU A 310 -7.80 -2.06 -7.45
CA LEU A 310 -7.80 -1.32 -8.70
C LEU A 310 -8.60 -2.06 -9.78
N LYS A 311 -9.90 -1.78 -9.89
CA LYS A 311 -10.82 -2.40 -10.86
C LYS A 311 -11.09 -1.57 -12.12
N LYS A 312 -10.59 -0.33 -12.17
CA LYS A 312 -10.83 0.64 -13.27
C LYS A 312 -9.53 1.26 -13.78
N LEU A 313 -8.51 0.45 -14.07
CA LEU A 313 -7.25 0.93 -14.66
C LEU A 313 -7.33 1.02 -16.18
N ASN A 314 -6.88 2.14 -16.74
CA ASN A 314 -6.60 2.25 -18.17
C ASN A 314 -5.23 1.64 -18.51
N LEU A 315 -5.17 0.34 -18.74
CA LEU A 315 -3.93 -0.35 -19.13
C LEU A 315 -3.44 0.00 -20.55
N SER A 316 -4.23 0.72 -21.35
CA SER A 316 -3.76 1.23 -22.64
C SER A 316 -2.78 2.41 -22.49
N ASN A 317 -2.84 3.09 -21.34
CA ASN A 317 -1.88 4.12 -20.96
C ASN A 317 -0.57 3.47 -20.51
N GLN A 318 0.53 3.78 -21.19
CA GLN A 318 1.82 3.17 -20.95
C GLN A 318 2.35 3.45 -19.54
N ASP A 319 2.19 4.67 -19.03
CA ASP A 319 2.69 5.05 -17.70
C ASP A 319 1.96 4.30 -16.59
N VAL A 320 0.64 4.15 -16.73
CA VAL A 320 -0.19 3.36 -15.80
C VAL A 320 0.23 1.88 -15.84
N SER A 321 0.34 1.31 -17.05
CA SER A 321 0.71 -0.10 -17.20
C SER A 321 2.09 -0.40 -16.62
N GLU A 322 3.09 0.44 -16.91
CA GLU A 322 4.46 0.25 -16.43
C GLU A 322 4.57 0.47 -14.92
N ALA A 323 3.88 1.48 -14.37
CA ALA A 323 3.83 1.69 -12.93
C ALA A 323 3.19 0.49 -12.19
N TRP A 324 2.18 -0.15 -12.80
CA TRP A 324 1.52 -1.32 -12.23
C TRP A 324 2.46 -2.53 -12.20
N PHE A 325 3.13 -2.83 -13.32
CA PHE A 325 4.07 -3.95 -13.37
C PHE A 325 5.31 -3.72 -12.50
N ASN A 326 5.79 -2.47 -12.38
CA ASN A 326 6.87 -2.13 -11.45
C ASN A 326 6.45 -2.31 -9.98
N ALA A 327 5.19 -2.04 -9.64
CA ALA A 327 4.66 -2.34 -8.31
C ALA A 327 4.62 -3.86 -8.02
N VAL A 328 4.24 -4.69 -8.99
CA VAL A 328 4.29 -6.16 -8.85
C VAL A 328 5.73 -6.66 -8.76
N ASP A 329 6.62 -6.16 -9.60
CA ASP A 329 8.03 -6.57 -9.63
C ASP A 329 8.78 -6.21 -8.35
N LYS A 330 8.29 -5.20 -7.60
CA LYS A 330 8.84 -4.82 -6.30
C LYS A 330 8.45 -5.78 -5.18
N MET A 331 7.36 -6.55 -5.36
CA MET A 331 6.90 -7.51 -4.35
C MET A 331 7.86 -8.71 -4.27
N SER A 332 8.34 -9.00 -3.06
CA SER A 332 9.18 -10.18 -2.80
C SER A 332 8.38 -11.44 -2.46
N SER A 333 7.11 -11.29 -2.07
CA SER A 333 6.23 -12.43 -1.79
C SER A 333 5.62 -12.99 -3.07
N ASN A 334 6.09 -14.18 -3.49
CA ASN A 334 5.56 -14.87 -4.66
C ASN A 334 4.04 -15.07 -4.62
N THR A 335 3.47 -15.34 -3.45
CA THR A 335 2.02 -15.54 -3.30
C THR A 335 1.24 -14.24 -3.50
N GLU A 336 1.77 -13.10 -3.02
CA GLU A 336 1.13 -11.80 -3.24
C GLU A 336 1.28 -11.33 -4.69
N SER A 337 2.47 -11.48 -5.28
CA SER A 337 2.71 -11.20 -6.69
C SER A 337 1.83 -12.06 -7.59
N GLY A 338 1.80 -13.38 -7.35
CA GLY A 338 0.98 -14.33 -8.10
C GLY A 338 -0.51 -14.04 -7.98
N SER A 339 -0.99 -13.72 -6.78
CA SER A 339 -2.40 -13.35 -6.58
C SER A 339 -2.77 -12.03 -7.26
N THR A 340 -1.85 -11.08 -7.31
CA THR A 340 -2.03 -9.79 -8.00
C THR A 340 -2.00 -9.95 -9.53
N LEU A 341 -1.12 -10.81 -10.05
CA LEU A 341 -1.08 -11.16 -11.48
C LEU A 341 -2.35 -11.91 -11.92
N ARG A 342 -2.83 -12.88 -11.14
CA ARG A 342 -4.11 -13.55 -11.40
C ARG A 342 -5.29 -12.58 -11.33
N PHE A 343 -5.26 -11.62 -10.41
CA PHE A 343 -6.27 -10.56 -10.36
C PHE A 343 -6.29 -9.73 -11.65
N MET A 344 -5.13 -9.36 -12.19
CA MET A 344 -5.06 -8.65 -13.48
C MET A 344 -5.71 -9.44 -14.61
N LEU A 345 -5.36 -10.72 -14.78
CA LEU A 345 -5.94 -11.59 -15.82
C LEU A 345 -7.47 -11.75 -15.70
N ASN A 346 -8.02 -11.65 -14.49
CA ASN A 346 -9.45 -11.82 -14.26
C ASN A 346 -10.27 -10.55 -14.48
N ASN A 347 -9.64 -9.37 -14.48
CA ASN A 347 -10.34 -8.08 -14.52
C ASN A 347 -10.00 -7.24 -15.75
N TYR A 348 -8.98 -7.62 -16.53
CA TYR A 348 -8.50 -6.82 -17.65
C TYR A 348 -8.13 -7.68 -18.85
N ASP A 349 -8.45 -7.16 -20.04
CA ASP A 349 -7.89 -7.63 -21.30
C ASP A 349 -6.53 -6.97 -21.52
N LEU A 350 -5.51 -7.79 -21.82
CA LEU A 350 -4.14 -7.32 -22.01
C LEU A 350 -3.83 -7.20 -23.50
N SER A 351 -3.31 -6.04 -23.91
CA SER A 351 -2.67 -5.86 -25.22
C SER A 351 -1.45 -6.79 -25.36
N LYS A 352 -0.94 -6.97 -26.59
CA LYS A 352 0.29 -7.74 -26.83
C LYS A 352 1.46 -7.24 -25.95
N SER A 353 1.67 -5.92 -25.88
CA SER A 353 2.74 -5.33 -25.07
C SER A 353 2.57 -5.62 -23.58
N ASN A 354 1.34 -5.49 -23.06
CA ASN A 354 1.07 -5.76 -21.64
C ASN A 354 1.15 -7.25 -21.31
N MET A 355 0.78 -8.14 -22.23
CA MET A 355 0.96 -9.58 -22.04
C MET A 355 2.44 -9.97 -22.03
N LEU A 356 3.27 -9.36 -22.89
CA LEU A 356 4.73 -9.55 -22.83
C LEU A 356 5.31 -9.06 -21.50
N ARG A 357 4.90 -7.88 -21.04
CA ARG A 357 5.34 -7.32 -19.74
C ARG A 357 4.88 -8.19 -18.57
N PHE A 358 3.65 -8.71 -18.63
CA PHE A 358 3.08 -9.67 -17.68
C PHE A 358 3.92 -10.95 -17.59
N LEU A 359 4.24 -11.59 -18.73
CA LEU A 359 5.08 -12.78 -18.77
C LEU A 359 6.49 -12.49 -18.22
N GLY A 360 7.02 -11.28 -18.46
CA GLY A 360 8.24 -10.79 -17.85
C GLY A 360 8.18 -10.76 -16.31
N SER A 361 7.06 -10.30 -15.73
CA SER A 361 6.83 -10.33 -14.27
C SER A 361 6.67 -11.76 -13.74
N VAL A 362 5.98 -12.66 -14.47
CA VAL A 362 5.88 -14.08 -14.06
C VAL A 362 7.26 -14.74 -14.02
N LYS A 363 8.14 -14.44 -14.98
CA LYS A 363 9.51 -14.96 -15.04
C LYS A 363 10.36 -14.55 -13.83
N LYS A 364 10.04 -13.44 -13.17
CA LYS A 364 10.75 -12.96 -11.96
C LYS A 364 10.34 -13.70 -10.68
N LEU A 365 9.25 -14.46 -10.71
CA LEU A 365 8.85 -15.29 -9.57
C LEU A 365 9.86 -16.43 -9.36
N SER A 366 10.12 -16.75 -8.10
CA SER A 366 10.99 -17.87 -7.72
C SER A 366 10.20 -19.13 -7.31
N SER A 367 8.91 -19.00 -7.01
CA SER A 367 8.05 -20.15 -6.68
C SER A 367 7.47 -20.76 -7.95
N ASN A 368 7.93 -21.98 -8.29
CA ASN A 368 7.39 -22.75 -9.42
C ASN A 368 5.88 -23.00 -9.32
N THR A 369 5.36 -23.20 -8.10
CA THR A 369 3.91 -23.40 -7.88
C THR A 369 3.13 -22.14 -8.20
N GLU A 370 3.62 -20.96 -7.81
CA GLU A 370 2.97 -19.69 -8.16
C GLU A 370 3.10 -19.39 -9.65
N MET A 371 4.27 -19.60 -10.26
CA MET A 371 4.46 -19.49 -11.71
C MET A 371 3.46 -20.37 -12.46
N GLY A 372 3.39 -21.65 -12.11
CA GLY A 372 2.46 -22.60 -12.72
C GLY A 372 1.01 -22.18 -12.54
N SER A 373 0.63 -21.73 -11.34
CA SER A 373 -0.72 -21.25 -11.04
C SER A 373 -1.10 -20.01 -11.88
N VAL A 374 -0.19 -19.03 -11.99
CA VAL A 374 -0.41 -17.83 -12.81
C VAL A 374 -0.50 -18.19 -14.29
N MET A 375 0.42 -19.00 -14.81
CA MET A 375 0.46 -19.40 -16.21
C MET A 375 -0.81 -20.18 -16.62
N ARG A 376 -1.29 -21.09 -15.76
CA ARG A 376 -2.56 -21.82 -15.97
C ARG A 376 -3.82 -20.97 -15.78
N SER A 377 -3.68 -19.72 -15.34
CA SER A 377 -4.80 -18.77 -15.24
C SER A 377 -4.96 -17.92 -16.50
N ILE A 378 -4.02 -17.98 -17.45
CA ILE A 378 -4.10 -17.25 -18.72
C ILE A 378 -5.15 -17.92 -19.60
N LYS A 379 -6.32 -17.28 -19.76
CA LYS A 379 -7.42 -17.79 -20.58
C LYS A 379 -7.22 -17.49 -22.07
N ASN A 380 -6.74 -16.29 -22.37
CA ASN A 380 -6.57 -15.78 -23.74
C ASN A 380 -5.12 -15.36 -23.95
N ILE A 381 -4.44 -16.04 -24.88
CA ILE A 381 -3.12 -15.67 -25.37
C ILE A 381 -2.98 -16.11 -26.83
N ASP A 382 -2.49 -15.23 -27.70
CA ASP A 382 -2.23 -15.58 -29.10
C ASP A 382 -0.83 -16.18 -29.25
N LEU A 383 -0.73 -17.50 -29.08
CA LEU A 383 0.52 -18.23 -29.26
C LEU A 383 0.90 -18.41 -30.74
N LYS A 384 0.13 -17.87 -31.70
CA LYS A 384 0.57 -17.81 -33.10
C LYS A 384 1.55 -16.67 -33.35
N ASP A 385 1.49 -15.64 -32.51
CA ASP A 385 2.45 -14.55 -32.51
C ASP A 385 3.81 -15.03 -31.98
N PRO A 386 4.91 -14.88 -32.74
CA PRO A 386 6.22 -15.40 -32.34
C PRO A 386 6.76 -14.81 -31.04
N ASP A 387 6.51 -13.53 -30.76
CA ASP A 387 7.03 -12.88 -29.55
C ASP A 387 6.31 -13.40 -28.31
N LEU A 388 4.98 -13.54 -28.38
CA LEU A 388 4.19 -14.12 -27.29
C LEU A 388 4.50 -15.60 -27.07
N SER A 389 4.62 -16.39 -28.15
CA SER A 389 5.04 -17.80 -28.06
C SER A 389 6.38 -17.92 -27.35
N ASN A 390 7.38 -17.17 -27.81
CA ASN A 390 8.72 -17.20 -27.24
C ASN A 390 8.72 -16.80 -25.75
N ALA A 391 8.12 -15.66 -25.42
CA ALA A 391 8.03 -15.18 -24.04
C ALA A 391 7.32 -16.18 -23.12
N PHE A 392 6.22 -16.79 -23.59
CA PHE A 392 5.45 -17.79 -22.83
C PHE A 392 6.30 -19.02 -22.53
N PHE A 393 6.94 -19.61 -23.55
CA PHE A 393 7.75 -20.80 -23.35
C PHE A 393 9.07 -20.51 -22.62
N MET A 394 9.61 -19.28 -22.68
CA MET A 394 10.71 -18.87 -21.82
C MET A 394 10.35 -18.94 -20.33
N VAL A 395 9.13 -18.57 -19.94
CA VAL A 395 8.66 -18.70 -18.54
C VAL A 395 8.65 -20.18 -18.14
N VAL A 396 8.13 -21.07 -18.99
CA VAL A 396 8.09 -22.51 -18.70
C VAL A 396 9.49 -23.12 -18.63
N LYS A 397 10.42 -22.68 -19.47
CA LYS A 397 11.81 -23.18 -19.50
C LYS A 397 12.62 -22.83 -18.24
N VAL A 398 12.31 -21.71 -17.57
CA VAL A 398 13.02 -21.34 -16.33
C VAL A 398 12.47 -22.06 -15.09
N MET A 399 11.30 -22.70 -15.20
CA MET A 399 10.73 -23.49 -14.10
C MET A 399 11.55 -24.77 -13.89
N SER A 400 12.07 -24.95 -12.67
CA SER A 400 12.84 -26.13 -12.28
C SER A 400 11.97 -27.32 -11.86
N SER A 401 10.71 -27.09 -11.52
CA SER A 401 9.77 -28.17 -11.15
C SER A 401 9.17 -28.82 -12.40
N ASN A 402 9.59 -30.05 -12.71
CA ASN A 402 9.04 -30.82 -13.83
C ASN A 402 7.52 -30.96 -13.79
N THR A 403 6.95 -31.20 -12.61
CA THR A 403 5.49 -31.36 -12.45
C THR A 403 4.75 -30.06 -12.75
N GLU A 404 5.27 -28.92 -12.31
CA GLU A 404 4.63 -27.62 -12.61
C GLU A 404 4.79 -27.26 -14.09
N SER A 405 5.98 -27.41 -14.66
CA SER A 405 6.22 -27.16 -16.09
C SER A 405 5.33 -28.05 -16.96
N ALA A 406 5.29 -29.35 -16.69
CA ALA A 406 4.42 -30.28 -17.42
C ALA A 406 2.94 -29.96 -17.24
N SER A 407 2.52 -29.53 -16.04
CA SER A 407 1.15 -29.08 -15.79
C SER A 407 0.78 -27.86 -16.63
N VAL A 408 1.67 -26.87 -16.77
CA VAL A 408 1.47 -25.73 -17.68
C VAL A 408 1.39 -26.20 -19.13
N LEU A 409 2.32 -27.05 -19.60
CA LEU A 409 2.32 -27.54 -20.99
C LEU A 409 1.04 -28.32 -21.33
N ARG A 410 0.57 -29.21 -20.43
CA ARG A 410 -0.70 -29.92 -20.62
C ARG A 410 -1.90 -28.98 -20.62
N TYR A 411 -1.88 -27.95 -19.78
CA TYR A 411 -2.93 -26.92 -19.80
C TYR A 411 -2.93 -26.16 -21.14
N THR A 412 -1.76 -25.77 -21.65
CA THR A 412 -1.61 -25.09 -22.93
C THR A 412 -2.18 -25.92 -24.08
N ILE A 413 -1.85 -27.22 -24.16
CA ILE A 413 -2.38 -28.13 -25.20
C ILE A 413 -3.91 -28.19 -25.19
N LYS A 414 -4.53 -28.12 -24.01
CA LYS A 414 -5.98 -28.27 -23.84
C LYS A 414 -6.74 -26.98 -24.14
N ASN A 415 -6.17 -25.83 -23.83
CA ASN A 415 -6.92 -24.56 -23.77
C ASN A 415 -6.48 -23.53 -24.81
N HIS A 416 -5.36 -23.73 -25.51
CA HIS A 416 -4.85 -22.77 -26.48
C HIS A 416 -4.64 -23.39 -27.86
N THR A 417 -4.80 -22.55 -28.89
CA THR A 417 -4.50 -22.93 -30.27
C THR A 417 -3.04 -22.61 -30.56
N LEU A 418 -2.33 -23.58 -31.13
CA LEU A 418 -0.91 -23.47 -31.49
C LEU A 418 -0.76 -23.58 -33.00
N ASN A 419 0.07 -22.73 -33.61
CA ASN A 419 0.58 -22.96 -34.97
C ASN A 419 1.78 -23.93 -34.93
N GLU A 420 2.33 -24.28 -36.09
CA GLU A 420 3.43 -25.24 -36.17
C GLU A 420 4.67 -24.78 -35.37
N SER A 421 5.01 -23.50 -35.42
CA SER A 421 6.13 -22.94 -34.65
C SER A 421 5.91 -23.09 -33.15
N ALA A 422 4.72 -22.77 -32.65
CA ALA A 422 4.40 -22.88 -31.24
C ALA A 422 4.33 -24.34 -30.76
N TRP A 423 3.93 -25.27 -31.63
CA TRP A 423 4.06 -26.72 -31.35
C TRP A 423 5.52 -27.15 -31.24
N GLN A 424 6.41 -26.66 -32.11
CA GLN A 424 7.83 -26.93 -32.02
C GLN A 424 8.42 -26.36 -30.72
N ASP A 425 8.05 -25.14 -30.32
CA ASP A 425 8.46 -24.55 -29.03
C ASP A 425 7.98 -25.36 -27.82
N LEU A 426 6.73 -25.84 -27.87
CA LEU A 426 6.15 -26.69 -26.83
C LEU A 426 6.93 -28.01 -26.68
N LEU A 427 7.23 -28.67 -27.81
CA LEU A 427 7.96 -29.94 -27.84
C LEU A 427 9.43 -29.73 -27.44
N ALA A 428 10.04 -28.64 -27.88
CA ALA A 428 11.37 -28.22 -27.46
C ALA A 428 11.45 -27.87 -25.97
N THR A 429 10.36 -27.46 -25.35
CA THR A 429 10.28 -27.25 -23.90
C THR A 429 10.06 -28.59 -23.17
N THR A 430 9.22 -29.46 -23.74
CA THR A 430 8.91 -30.80 -23.20
C THR A 430 10.14 -31.70 -23.16
N LYS A 431 11.02 -31.61 -24.18
CA LYS A 431 12.28 -32.38 -24.22
C LYS A 431 13.20 -32.06 -23.04
N MET A 432 13.13 -30.86 -22.47
CA MET A 432 13.95 -30.42 -21.34
C MET A 432 13.51 -31.01 -20.00
N LEU A 433 12.31 -31.61 -19.92
CA LEU A 433 11.84 -32.26 -18.71
C LEU A 433 12.73 -33.47 -18.38
N SER A 434 13.25 -33.52 -17.16
CA SER A 434 14.04 -34.66 -16.68
C SER A 434 13.16 -35.82 -16.17
N SER A 435 11.93 -35.53 -15.73
CA SER A 435 10.96 -36.57 -15.36
C SER A 435 10.39 -37.24 -16.60
N ASN A 436 10.72 -38.52 -16.80
CA ASN A 436 10.19 -39.32 -17.91
C ASN A 436 8.67 -39.46 -17.84
N THR A 437 8.09 -39.64 -16.65
CA THR A 437 6.63 -39.75 -16.51
C THR A 437 5.93 -38.44 -16.92
N GLU A 438 6.43 -37.30 -16.47
CA GLU A 438 5.86 -36.00 -16.84
C GLU A 438 6.01 -35.75 -18.35
N LYS A 439 7.20 -36.00 -18.91
CA LYS A 439 7.47 -35.92 -20.36
C LYS A 439 6.52 -36.79 -21.17
N GLY A 440 6.35 -38.06 -20.76
CA GLY A 440 5.43 -39.00 -21.39
C GLY A 440 3.99 -38.53 -21.37
N THR A 441 3.51 -37.98 -20.24
CA THR A 441 2.14 -37.45 -20.17
C THR A 441 1.91 -36.26 -21.08
N VAL A 442 2.90 -35.36 -21.22
CA VAL A 442 2.80 -34.21 -22.13
C VAL A 442 2.80 -34.67 -23.58
N LEU A 443 3.75 -35.54 -23.97
CA LEU A 443 3.88 -36.00 -25.35
C LEU A 443 2.66 -36.81 -25.80
N ARG A 444 2.15 -37.74 -24.98
CA ARG A 444 0.94 -38.50 -25.32
C ARG A 444 -0.27 -37.60 -25.54
N LEU A 445 -0.42 -36.54 -24.74
CA LEU A 445 -1.47 -35.54 -24.93
C LEU A 445 -1.23 -34.66 -26.17
N ALA A 446 0.03 -34.31 -26.46
CA ALA A 446 0.39 -33.55 -27.66
C ALA A 446 0.02 -34.33 -28.93
N ALA A 447 0.28 -35.64 -28.98
CA ALA A 447 -0.06 -36.51 -30.10
C ALA A 447 -1.57 -36.52 -30.45
N ASP A 448 -2.45 -36.22 -29.50
CA ASP A 448 -3.91 -36.12 -29.74
C ASP A 448 -4.31 -34.82 -30.47
N LYS A 449 -3.49 -33.77 -30.37
CA LYS A 449 -3.88 -32.40 -30.72
C LYS A 449 -2.99 -31.74 -31.77
N MET A 450 -1.73 -32.14 -31.87
CA MET A 450 -0.78 -31.55 -32.81
C MET A 450 -1.14 -31.85 -34.27
N SER A 451 -0.60 -31.04 -35.18
CA SER A 451 -0.52 -31.42 -36.59
C SER A 451 0.56 -32.48 -36.77
N PHE A 452 0.36 -33.37 -37.74
CA PHE A 452 1.36 -34.36 -38.16
C PHE A 452 2.13 -33.88 -39.40
N SER A 453 2.41 -32.58 -39.48
CA SER A 453 3.37 -32.06 -40.46
C SER A 453 4.79 -32.45 -40.07
N ASP A 454 5.65 -32.66 -41.07
CA ASP A 454 6.98 -33.23 -40.86
C ASP A 454 7.80 -32.46 -39.83
N ALA A 455 7.76 -31.12 -39.85
CA ALA A 455 8.47 -30.28 -38.89
C ALA A 455 8.01 -30.49 -37.42
N VAL A 456 6.70 -30.67 -37.20
CA VAL A 456 6.15 -30.91 -35.86
C VAL A 456 6.43 -32.35 -35.42
N VAL A 457 6.33 -33.31 -36.34
CA VAL A 457 6.68 -34.72 -36.12
C VAL A 457 8.16 -34.86 -35.74
N ASP A 458 9.06 -34.19 -36.46
CA ASP A 458 10.50 -34.21 -36.16
C ASP A 458 10.78 -33.69 -34.75
N SER A 459 10.15 -32.57 -34.37
CA SER A 459 10.26 -32.02 -33.02
C SER A 459 9.72 -32.97 -31.95
N TYR A 460 8.65 -33.70 -32.25
CA TYR A 460 8.06 -34.70 -31.36
C TYR A 460 9.00 -35.89 -31.16
N ILE A 461 9.57 -36.41 -32.25
CA ILE A 461 10.54 -37.51 -32.22
C ILE A 461 11.81 -37.09 -31.47
N ILE A 462 12.33 -35.88 -31.70
CA ILE A 462 13.46 -35.32 -30.94
C ILE A 462 13.15 -35.29 -29.43
N ALA A 463 11.93 -34.93 -29.04
CA ALA A 463 11.53 -34.95 -27.64
C ALA A 463 11.44 -36.37 -27.07
N CYS A 464 10.96 -37.35 -27.86
CA CYS A 464 10.95 -38.77 -27.48
C CYS A 464 12.38 -39.32 -27.28
N ASN A 465 13.33 -38.90 -28.11
CA ASN A 465 14.73 -39.34 -28.00
C ASN A 465 15.41 -38.90 -26.68
N GLN A 466 14.77 -38.03 -25.90
CA GLN A 466 15.25 -37.62 -24.58
C GLN A 466 14.71 -38.48 -23.42
N PHE A 467 13.97 -39.57 -23.69
CA PHE A 467 13.61 -40.51 -22.62
C PHE A 467 14.83 -41.32 -22.16
N SER A 468 15.00 -41.44 -20.84
CA SER A 468 15.91 -42.44 -20.25
C SER A 468 15.17 -43.69 -19.77
N SER A 469 13.84 -43.60 -19.56
CA SER A 469 12.99 -44.75 -19.24
C SER A 469 12.51 -45.43 -20.52
N SER A 470 12.96 -46.66 -20.77
CA SER A 470 12.47 -47.48 -21.88
C SER A 470 10.96 -47.67 -21.85
N THR A 471 10.36 -47.76 -20.67
CA THR A 471 8.91 -47.94 -20.51
C THR A 471 8.11 -46.72 -20.95
N GLU A 472 8.50 -45.52 -20.51
CA GLU A 472 7.82 -44.29 -20.94
C GLU A 472 8.08 -44.01 -22.42
N HIS A 473 9.28 -44.32 -22.91
CA HIS A 473 9.63 -44.16 -24.33
C HIS A 473 8.78 -45.08 -25.22
N GLY A 474 8.78 -46.38 -24.94
CA GLY A 474 8.02 -47.37 -25.68
C GLY A 474 6.52 -47.11 -25.64
N MET A 475 5.97 -46.80 -24.45
CA MET A 475 4.56 -46.44 -24.31
C MET A 475 4.19 -45.18 -25.10
N THR A 476 5.04 -44.15 -25.07
CA THR A 476 4.76 -42.89 -25.78
C THR A 476 4.78 -43.08 -27.30
N LEU A 477 5.78 -43.81 -27.82
CA LEU A 477 5.85 -44.11 -29.25
C LEU A 477 4.72 -45.05 -29.71
N SER A 478 4.37 -46.07 -28.93
CA SER A 478 3.29 -46.99 -29.29
C SER A 478 1.94 -46.28 -29.37
N VAL A 479 1.68 -45.29 -28.51
CA VAL A 479 0.48 -44.45 -28.60
C VAL A 479 0.54 -43.50 -29.80
N PHE A 480 1.72 -42.97 -30.13
CA PHE A 480 1.92 -42.03 -31.21
C PHE A 480 1.66 -42.63 -32.60
N VAL A 481 2.17 -43.84 -32.87
CA VAL A 481 2.00 -44.50 -34.17
C VAL A 481 0.57 -44.97 -34.44
N GLN A 482 -0.25 -45.07 -33.41
CA GLN A 482 -1.67 -45.48 -33.50
C GLN A 482 -2.62 -44.30 -33.75
N LYS A 483 -2.13 -43.07 -33.88
CA LYS A 483 -3.00 -41.93 -34.15
C LYS A 483 -3.51 -41.99 -35.58
N ASP A 484 -4.81 -41.77 -35.77
CA ASP A 484 -5.44 -41.74 -37.10
C ASP A 484 -4.80 -40.72 -38.05
N LYS A 485 -4.20 -39.67 -37.49
CA LYS A 485 -3.48 -38.61 -38.22
C LYS A 485 -2.01 -38.94 -38.50
N ALA A 486 -1.50 -40.09 -38.04
CA ALA A 486 -0.12 -40.48 -38.24
C ALA A 486 0.21 -40.54 -39.74
N THR A 487 1.37 -40.04 -40.11
CA THR A 487 1.88 -40.05 -41.48
C THR A 487 2.97 -41.10 -41.61
N LYS A 488 3.30 -41.48 -42.86
CA LYS A 488 4.45 -42.35 -43.13
C LYS A 488 5.74 -41.82 -42.48
N HIS A 489 5.98 -40.51 -42.56
CA HIS A 489 7.10 -39.82 -41.91
C HIS A 489 7.10 -40.04 -40.39
N ALA A 490 5.94 -39.92 -39.74
CA ALA A 490 5.79 -40.19 -38.31
C ALA A 490 6.10 -41.64 -37.93
N ILE A 491 5.68 -42.61 -38.73
CA ILE A 491 5.97 -44.03 -38.49
C ILE A 491 7.47 -44.31 -38.60
N ILE A 492 8.12 -43.83 -39.66
CA ILE A 492 9.57 -43.99 -39.86
C ILE A 492 10.34 -43.33 -38.71
N GLY A 493 10.00 -42.09 -38.35
CA GLY A 493 10.62 -41.39 -37.22
C GLY A 493 10.46 -42.13 -35.89
N ALA A 494 9.28 -42.71 -35.64
CA ALA A 494 9.02 -43.50 -34.44
C ALA A 494 9.84 -44.81 -34.41
N LEU A 495 9.98 -45.50 -35.54
CA LEU A 495 10.82 -46.69 -35.66
C LEU A 495 12.29 -46.37 -35.41
N GLY A 496 12.80 -45.26 -35.95
CA GLY A 496 14.14 -44.76 -35.68
C GLY A 496 14.36 -44.45 -34.19
N SER A 497 13.41 -43.75 -33.56
CA SER A 497 13.42 -43.47 -32.12
C SER A 497 13.40 -44.75 -31.26
N ALA A 498 12.63 -45.76 -31.68
CA ALA A 498 12.49 -47.02 -30.96
C ALA A 498 13.79 -47.84 -30.90
N ARG A 499 14.74 -47.63 -31.83
CA ARG A 499 16.06 -48.28 -31.77
C ARG A 499 16.87 -47.86 -30.54
N MET A 500 16.61 -46.66 -30.01
CA MET A 500 17.25 -46.15 -28.80
C MET A 500 16.70 -46.79 -27.51
N ILE A 501 15.59 -47.54 -27.59
CA ILE A 501 15.01 -48.24 -26.45
C ILE A 501 15.89 -49.46 -26.09
N ILE A 502 16.32 -49.53 -24.84
CA ILE A 502 17.17 -50.63 -24.33
C ILE A 502 16.32 -51.88 -24.05
N SER A 503 15.13 -51.72 -23.46
CA SER A 503 14.25 -52.85 -23.15
C SER A 503 13.67 -53.50 -24.40
N ASN A 504 13.99 -54.77 -24.64
CA ASN A 504 13.41 -55.57 -25.71
C ASN A 504 11.88 -55.61 -25.66
N THR A 505 11.30 -55.71 -24.46
CA THR A 505 9.84 -55.75 -24.28
C THR A 505 9.19 -54.44 -24.74
N GLU A 506 9.79 -53.30 -24.40
CA GLU A 506 9.24 -51.99 -24.76
C GLU A 506 9.48 -51.65 -26.23
N LYS A 507 10.61 -52.08 -26.79
CA LYS A 507 10.88 -51.98 -28.24
C LYS A 507 9.90 -52.83 -29.04
N SER A 508 9.67 -54.07 -28.62
CA SER A 508 8.69 -54.99 -29.19
C SER A 508 7.26 -54.44 -29.12
N ARG A 509 6.90 -53.72 -28.05
CA ARG A 509 5.62 -53.00 -27.96
C ARG A 509 5.45 -52.00 -29.09
N VAL A 510 6.48 -51.20 -29.41
CA VAL A 510 6.41 -50.22 -30.51
C VAL A 510 6.29 -50.93 -31.85
N LEU A 511 7.08 -51.99 -32.08
CA LEU A 511 7.00 -52.80 -33.30
C LEU A 511 5.60 -53.40 -33.46
N THR A 512 5.07 -54.07 -32.45
CA THR A 512 3.71 -54.62 -32.47
C THR A 512 2.66 -53.54 -32.80
N ALA A 513 2.82 -52.32 -32.25
CA ALA A 513 1.96 -51.20 -32.59
C ALA A 513 2.10 -50.81 -34.08
N VAL A 514 3.30 -50.62 -34.60
CA VAL A 514 3.49 -50.29 -36.03
C VAL A 514 2.94 -51.37 -36.94
N ALA A 515 3.13 -52.65 -36.59
CA ALA A 515 2.62 -53.79 -37.35
C ALA A 515 1.09 -53.79 -37.44
N SER A 516 0.37 -53.19 -36.49
CA SER A 516 -1.09 -53.07 -36.55
C SER A 516 -1.59 -51.91 -37.41
N THR A 517 -0.70 -51.05 -37.90
CA THR A 517 -1.06 -49.95 -38.81
C THR A 517 -1.07 -50.39 -40.27
N SER A 518 -1.82 -49.71 -41.13
CA SER A 518 -1.79 -49.95 -42.58
C SER A 518 -0.46 -49.55 -43.24
N PHE A 519 0.37 -48.76 -42.55
CA PHE A 519 1.67 -48.35 -43.06
C PHE A 519 2.65 -49.51 -43.20
N ILE A 520 2.44 -50.65 -42.52
CA ILE A 520 3.39 -51.78 -42.57
C ILE A 520 3.50 -52.43 -43.96
N SER A 521 2.49 -52.25 -44.81
CA SER A 521 2.52 -52.73 -46.19
C SER A 521 3.32 -51.78 -47.13
N ASP A 522 3.70 -50.58 -46.67
CA ASP A 522 4.63 -49.71 -47.38
C ASP A 522 6.06 -50.27 -47.26
N LYS A 523 6.75 -50.36 -48.41
CA LYS A 523 8.07 -50.98 -48.51
C LYS A 523 9.11 -50.31 -47.60
N GLU A 524 9.14 -48.99 -47.57
CA GLU A 524 10.14 -48.23 -46.81
C GLU A 524 9.86 -48.36 -45.30
N VAL A 525 8.59 -48.33 -44.90
CA VAL A 525 8.19 -48.57 -43.51
C VAL A 525 8.58 -49.99 -43.08
N ARG A 526 8.38 -51.00 -43.94
CA ARG A 526 8.76 -52.39 -43.64
C ARG A 526 10.27 -52.57 -43.52
N GLU A 527 11.06 -51.90 -44.35
CA GLU A 527 12.52 -51.87 -44.26
C GLU A 527 12.98 -51.27 -42.92
N GLU A 528 12.45 -50.11 -42.55
CA GLU A 528 12.76 -49.46 -41.26
C GLU A 528 12.27 -50.29 -40.05
N TYR A 529 11.13 -50.97 -40.19
CA TYR A 529 10.60 -51.88 -39.19
C TYR A 529 11.55 -53.03 -38.93
N MET A 530 12.00 -53.71 -39.99
CA MET A 530 12.94 -54.83 -39.89
C MET A 530 14.28 -54.37 -39.32
N ALA A 531 14.79 -53.23 -39.77
CA ALA A 531 16.01 -52.65 -39.22
C ALA A 531 15.89 -52.34 -37.71
N THR A 532 14.71 -51.92 -37.23
CA THR A 532 14.46 -51.78 -35.79
C THR A 532 14.33 -53.14 -35.09
N ALA A 533 13.62 -54.11 -35.67
CA ALA A 533 13.48 -55.46 -35.13
C ALA A 533 14.84 -56.15 -34.96
N HIS A 534 15.78 -55.99 -35.89
CA HIS A 534 17.15 -56.53 -35.80
C HIS A 534 17.95 -55.98 -34.60
N THR A 535 17.52 -54.90 -33.97
CA THR A 535 18.13 -54.40 -32.74
C THR A 535 17.57 -55.05 -31.47
N LEU A 536 16.63 -55.99 -31.58
CA LEU A 536 16.17 -56.83 -30.48
C LEU A 536 17.21 -57.92 -30.20
N THR A 537 17.63 -58.03 -28.95
CA THR A 537 18.58 -59.08 -28.50
C THR A 537 17.88 -60.30 -27.89
N SER A 538 16.56 -60.25 -27.74
CA SER A 538 15.76 -61.39 -27.29
C SER A 538 15.15 -62.11 -28.48
N ASP A 539 15.56 -63.36 -28.71
CA ASP A 539 15.06 -64.19 -29.81
C ASP A 539 13.54 -64.32 -29.82
N SER A 540 12.93 -64.46 -28.65
CA SER A 540 11.47 -64.56 -28.50
C SER A 540 10.76 -63.28 -28.95
N GLN A 541 11.26 -62.11 -28.52
CA GLN A 541 10.69 -60.82 -28.93
C GLN A 541 10.95 -60.54 -30.41
N TYR A 542 12.14 -60.88 -30.92
CA TYR A 542 12.48 -60.74 -32.34
C TYR A 542 11.54 -61.56 -33.20
N ARG A 543 11.37 -62.85 -32.87
CA ARG A 543 10.47 -63.76 -33.57
C ARG A 543 9.04 -63.24 -33.57
N SER A 544 8.54 -62.81 -32.41
CA SER A 544 7.19 -62.24 -32.29
C SER A 544 7.00 -60.99 -33.17
N ALA A 545 8.01 -60.12 -33.24
CA ALA A 545 7.97 -58.93 -34.10
C ALA A 545 7.94 -59.29 -35.59
N VAL A 546 8.72 -60.29 -36.03
CA VAL A 546 8.73 -60.74 -37.43
C VAL A 546 7.41 -61.42 -37.80
N GLU A 547 6.93 -62.35 -36.98
CA GLU A 547 5.66 -63.08 -37.21
C GLU A 547 4.46 -62.10 -37.31
N SER A 548 4.49 -60.97 -36.60
CA SER A 548 3.40 -59.97 -36.63
C SER A 548 3.18 -59.28 -37.99
N ILE A 549 4.14 -59.41 -38.92
CA ILE A 549 4.11 -58.80 -40.26
C ILE A 549 4.17 -59.83 -41.40
N GLU A 550 4.27 -61.13 -41.11
CA GLU A 550 4.40 -62.18 -42.16
C GLU A 550 3.15 -62.30 -43.05
N ASN A 551 1.99 -61.86 -42.57
CA ASN A 551 0.70 -61.95 -43.26
C ASN A 551 0.09 -60.58 -43.63
N LYS A 552 0.90 -59.53 -43.66
CA LYS A 552 0.50 -58.12 -43.93
C LYS A 552 1.47 -57.48 -44.91
#